data_AF-A0A2A2JZ54-F1
#
_entry.id   AF-A0A2A2JZ54-F1
#
_cell.length_a   1.000
_cell.length_b   1.000
_cell.length_c   1.000
_cell.angle_alpha   90.00
_cell.angle_beta   90.00
_cell.angle_gamma   90.00
#
_symmetry.space_group_name_H-M   'P 1'
#
loop_
_entity.id
_entity.type
_entity.pdbx_description
1 polymer ?
#
loop_
_entity_poly.entity_id
_entity_poly.type
_entity_poly.pdbx_seq_one_letter_code
_entity_poly.pdbx_strand_id
1 'polypeptide(L)'
;MGDQRKEAFDKARSLSEAEKADEALEAIAEYTNVEAPEYTVDEMQTLNICITEKVTSAGFDDKKDACNQCIELLDGVKMMKDSLFLELYCESMYEVFSKMSRAVRDEEREQVWNKCKELFYELMLAAKKVWRDKNMPGGLTIYLNFAKLCKSYLDVADEDSFKMCESMAQEAKFLGKGQLEDEDWKDANKMIETIKKAIADARHDKELIDDSS
;
A
#
# COMPACT_ATOMS: atom_id res chain seq x y z
N MET A 1 -22.63 13.55 -16.71
CA MET A 1 -21.93 13.03 -15.52
C MET A 1 -20.68 12.24 -15.89
N GLY A 2 -20.73 11.25 -16.80
CA GLY A 2 -19.52 10.52 -17.22
C GLY A 2 -18.39 11.40 -17.80
N ASP A 3 -18.73 12.34 -18.69
CA ASP A 3 -17.73 13.22 -19.32
C ASP A 3 -17.10 14.20 -18.33
N GLN A 4 -17.89 14.77 -17.41
CA GLN A 4 -17.40 15.70 -16.37
C GLN A 4 -16.46 15.01 -15.37
N ARG A 5 -16.76 13.75 -15.00
CA ARG A 5 -15.89 12.97 -14.12
C ARG A 5 -14.56 12.69 -14.81
N LYS A 6 -14.60 12.23 -16.06
CA LYS A 6 -13.39 12.00 -16.84
C LYS A 6 -12.54 13.26 -16.99
N GLU A 7 -13.15 14.39 -17.34
CA GLU A 7 -12.46 15.69 -17.45
C GLU A 7 -11.79 16.11 -16.13
N ALA A 8 -12.43 15.84 -14.99
CA ALA A 8 -11.87 16.13 -13.67
C ALA A 8 -10.61 15.29 -13.38
N PHE A 9 -10.66 13.99 -13.68
CA PHE A 9 -9.50 13.11 -13.50
C PHE A 9 -8.36 13.42 -14.49
N ASP A 10 -8.67 13.74 -15.74
CA ASP A 10 -7.66 14.18 -16.73
C ASP A 10 -6.99 15.50 -16.30
N LYS A 11 -7.78 16.43 -15.74
CA LYS A 11 -7.29 17.68 -15.15
C LYS A 11 -6.41 17.41 -13.92
N ALA A 12 -6.83 16.55 -13.00
CA ALA A 12 -6.05 16.21 -11.81
C ALA A 12 -4.68 15.60 -12.18
N ARG A 13 -4.66 14.69 -13.15
CA ARG A 13 -3.41 14.13 -13.68
C ARG A 13 -2.47 15.22 -14.19
N SER A 14 -2.99 16.14 -15.03
CA SER A 14 -2.21 17.24 -15.58
C SER A 14 -1.68 18.19 -14.50
N LEU A 15 -2.45 18.41 -13.43
CA LEU A 15 -2.03 19.22 -12.29
C LEU A 15 -0.93 18.54 -11.46
N SER A 16 -1.03 17.23 -11.22
CA SER A 16 0.01 16.47 -10.54
C SER A 16 1.32 16.44 -11.33
N GLU A 17 1.26 16.27 -12.65
CA GLU A 17 2.44 16.35 -13.53
C GLU A 17 3.09 17.75 -13.51
N ALA A 18 2.32 18.78 -13.17
CA ALA A 18 2.78 20.15 -12.97
C ALA A 18 3.14 20.47 -11.51
N GLU A 19 3.35 19.46 -10.66
CA GLU A 19 3.73 19.56 -9.25
C GLU A 19 2.69 20.34 -8.39
N LYS A 20 1.42 20.36 -8.82
CA LYS A 20 0.31 21.03 -8.14
C LYS A 20 -0.60 20.02 -7.47
N ALA A 21 -0.05 19.24 -6.54
CA ALA A 21 -0.75 18.12 -5.89
C ALA A 21 -2.06 18.52 -5.20
N ASP A 22 -2.07 19.66 -4.50
CA ASP A 22 -3.27 20.18 -3.83
C ASP A 22 -4.40 20.53 -4.80
N GLU A 23 -4.07 21.27 -5.86
CA GLU A 23 -5.04 21.61 -6.92
C GLU A 23 -5.54 20.33 -7.62
N ALA A 24 -4.69 19.32 -7.77
CA ALA A 24 -5.05 18.04 -8.37
C ALA A 24 -6.09 17.30 -7.53
N LEU A 25 -5.88 17.18 -6.22
CA LEU A 25 -6.84 16.54 -5.30
C LEU A 25 -8.15 17.34 -5.21
N GLU A 26 -8.07 18.67 -5.17
CA GLU A 26 -9.26 19.53 -5.20
C GLU A 26 -10.10 19.31 -6.47
N ALA A 27 -9.44 19.11 -7.62
CA ALA A 27 -10.13 18.89 -8.90
C ALA A 27 -10.98 17.61 -8.93
N ILE A 28 -10.66 16.60 -8.12
CA ILE A 28 -11.40 15.34 -8.02
C ILE A 28 -12.21 15.20 -6.73
N ALA A 29 -12.17 16.18 -5.84
CA ALA A 29 -12.78 16.13 -4.51
C ALA A 29 -14.28 15.77 -4.53
N GLU A 30 -15.04 16.24 -5.53
CA GLU A 30 -16.45 15.91 -5.71
C GLU A 30 -16.69 14.40 -5.91
N TYR A 31 -15.74 13.71 -6.55
CA TYR A 31 -15.84 12.28 -6.83
C TYR A 31 -15.17 11.40 -5.78
N THR A 32 -14.34 11.99 -4.93
CA THR A 32 -13.63 11.29 -3.86
C THR A 32 -14.30 11.43 -2.50
N ASN A 33 -15.01 12.54 -2.25
CA ASN A 33 -15.73 12.81 -0.99
C ASN A 33 -17.15 12.23 -0.99
N VAL A 34 -17.35 11.11 -1.69
CA VAL A 34 -18.60 10.35 -1.67
C VAL A 34 -18.41 9.08 -0.84
N GLU A 35 -19.50 8.48 -0.37
CA GLU A 35 -19.40 7.23 0.39
C GLU A 35 -19.04 6.07 -0.55
N ALA A 36 -17.94 5.37 -0.27
CA ALA A 36 -17.47 4.18 -0.98
C ALA A 36 -17.41 4.33 -2.53
N PRO A 37 -16.70 5.33 -3.08
CA PRO A 37 -16.54 5.51 -4.52
C PRO A 37 -15.98 4.26 -5.18
N GLU A 38 -16.65 3.82 -6.24
CA GLU A 38 -16.09 2.87 -7.20
C GLU A 38 -15.27 3.65 -8.22
N TYR A 39 -13.98 3.37 -8.29
CA TYR A 39 -13.08 3.91 -9.31
C TYR A 39 -12.83 2.86 -10.40
N THR A 40 -12.70 3.36 -11.63
CA THR A 40 -12.08 2.59 -12.71
C THR A 40 -10.57 2.47 -12.48
N VAL A 41 -9.91 1.59 -13.23
CA VAL A 41 -8.45 1.44 -13.17
C VAL A 41 -7.74 2.75 -13.53
N ASP A 42 -8.21 3.46 -14.56
CA ASP A 42 -7.63 4.74 -15.00
C ASP A 42 -7.74 5.82 -13.91
N GLU A 43 -8.86 5.86 -13.20
CA GLU A 43 -9.09 6.78 -12.08
C GLU A 43 -8.20 6.42 -10.88
N MET A 44 -8.06 5.13 -10.57
CA MET A 44 -7.14 4.67 -9.52
C MET A 44 -5.68 4.98 -9.88
N GLN A 45 -5.31 4.90 -11.15
CA GLN A 45 -3.99 5.31 -11.62
C GLN A 45 -3.76 6.80 -11.41
N THR A 46 -4.75 7.64 -11.73
CA THR A 46 -4.67 9.08 -11.45
C THR A 46 -4.58 9.35 -9.95
N LEU A 47 -5.38 8.68 -9.12
CA LEU A 47 -5.28 8.79 -7.66
C LEU A 47 -3.89 8.42 -7.15
N ASN A 48 -3.32 7.32 -7.65
CA ASN A 48 -1.98 6.89 -7.30
C ASN A 48 -0.92 7.96 -7.63
N ILE A 49 -1.01 8.59 -8.80
CA ILE A 49 -0.14 9.71 -9.19
C ILE A 49 -0.33 10.90 -8.24
N CYS A 50 -1.56 11.33 -7.99
CA CYS A 50 -1.86 12.46 -7.13
C CYS A 50 -1.37 12.24 -5.68
N ILE A 51 -1.61 11.06 -5.13
CA ILE A 51 -1.19 10.66 -3.79
C ILE A 51 0.33 10.66 -3.69
N THR A 52 1.01 10.01 -4.63
CA THR A 52 2.47 9.90 -4.66
C THR A 52 3.12 11.28 -4.72
N GLU A 53 2.60 12.15 -5.59
CA GLU A 53 3.08 13.52 -5.71
C GLU A 53 2.83 14.32 -4.42
N LYS A 54 1.62 14.23 -3.85
CA LYS A 54 1.25 14.92 -2.60
C LYS A 54 2.18 14.55 -1.44
N VAL A 55 2.41 13.26 -1.21
CA VAL A 55 3.25 12.82 -0.08
C VAL A 55 4.73 12.94 -0.37
N THR A 56 5.16 13.04 -1.63
CA THR A 56 6.57 13.25 -1.98
C THR A 56 6.96 14.72 -1.87
N SER A 57 6.15 15.62 -2.44
CA SER A 57 6.42 17.07 -2.48
C SER A 57 6.19 17.80 -1.15
N ALA A 58 5.39 17.24 -0.24
CA ALA A 58 5.13 17.88 1.06
C ALA A 58 6.42 18.19 1.84
N GLY A 59 6.48 19.35 2.49
CA GLY A 59 7.58 19.70 3.38
C GLY A 59 7.69 18.76 4.59
N PHE A 60 8.77 18.86 5.36
CA PHE A 60 8.94 18.07 6.58
C PHE A 60 7.80 18.35 7.58
N ASP A 61 7.47 19.62 7.78
CA ASP A 61 6.43 20.07 8.73
C ASP A 61 5.02 19.66 8.29
N ASP A 62 4.76 19.60 6.99
CA ASP A 62 3.44 19.27 6.42
C ASP A 62 3.28 17.79 6.06
N LYS A 63 4.33 16.97 6.24
CA LYS A 63 4.36 15.58 5.73
C LYS A 63 3.28 14.73 6.36
N LYS A 64 3.06 14.88 7.67
CA LYS A 64 2.05 14.14 8.42
C LYS A 64 0.65 14.47 7.90
N ASP A 65 0.35 15.75 7.71
CA ASP A 65 -0.96 16.20 7.24
C ASP A 65 -1.24 15.74 5.80
N ALA A 66 -0.23 15.81 4.92
CA ALA A 66 -0.32 15.25 3.57
C ALA A 66 -0.61 13.74 3.58
N CYS A 67 0.05 12.98 4.46
CA CYS A 67 -0.20 11.55 4.59
C CYS A 67 -1.61 11.28 5.15
N ASN A 68 -2.06 12.01 6.17
CA ASN A 68 -3.41 11.85 6.74
C ASN A 68 -4.50 12.06 5.69
N GLN A 69 -4.41 13.13 4.89
CA GLN A 69 -5.35 13.38 3.78
C GLN A 69 -5.39 12.21 2.78
N CYS A 70 -4.22 11.65 2.45
CA CYS A 70 -4.14 10.51 1.54
C CYS A 70 -4.67 9.20 2.18
N ILE A 71 -4.49 9.01 3.49
CA ILE A 71 -5.06 7.86 4.20
C ILE A 71 -6.59 7.94 4.21
N GLU A 72 -7.17 9.11 4.50
CA GLU A 72 -8.63 9.32 4.46
C GLU A 72 -9.19 9.04 3.06
N LEU A 73 -8.50 9.50 2.02
CA LEU A 73 -8.85 9.22 0.63
C LEU A 73 -8.82 7.72 0.31
N LEU A 74 -7.76 7.02 0.72
CA LEU A 74 -7.60 5.58 0.47
C LEU A 74 -8.62 4.75 1.25
N ASP A 75 -8.91 5.12 2.50
CA ASP A 75 -9.90 4.43 3.34
C ASP A 75 -11.31 4.48 2.75
N GLY A 76 -11.64 5.56 2.04
CA GLY A 76 -12.91 5.67 1.33
C GLY A 76 -13.02 4.79 0.08
N VAL A 77 -11.92 4.27 -0.47
CA VAL A 77 -11.93 3.54 -1.75
C VAL A 77 -12.68 2.22 -1.64
N LYS A 78 -13.68 2.02 -2.50
CA LYS A 78 -14.29 0.69 -2.63
C LYS A 78 -13.38 -0.25 -3.40
N MET A 79 -12.97 -1.34 -2.75
CA MET A 79 -12.03 -2.31 -3.31
C MET A 79 -12.59 -3.06 -4.51
N MET A 80 -11.90 -2.97 -5.65
CA MET A 80 -12.26 -3.64 -6.91
C MET A 80 -11.48 -4.94 -7.11
N LYS A 81 -12.10 -5.93 -7.77
CA LYS A 81 -11.47 -7.24 -8.06
C LYS A 81 -10.73 -7.20 -9.41
N ASP A 82 -9.79 -6.28 -9.54
CA ASP A 82 -8.96 -6.11 -10.73
C ASP A 82 -7.49 -6.06 -10.33
N SER A 83 -6.62 -6.79 -11.05
CA SER A 83 -5.21 -6.93 -10.65
C SER A 83 -4.46 -5.60 -10.66
N LEU A 84 -4.62 -4.81 -11.72
CA LEU A 84 -3.91 -3.54 -11.86
C LEU A 84 -4.44 -2.53 -10.84
N PHE A 85 -5.75 -2.53 -10.58
CA PHE A 85 -6.34 -1.72 -9.51
C PHE A 85 -5.72 -2.02 -8.15
N LEU A 86 -5.63 -3.31 -7.78
CA LEU A 86 -5.07 -3.71 -6.47
C LEU A 86 -3.58 -3.39 -6.36
N GLU A 87 -2.83 -3.49 -7.46
CA GLU A 87 -1.41 -3.11 -7.51
C GLU A 87 -1.23 -1.60 -7.29
N LEU A 88 -1.98 -0.76 -8.00
CA LEU A 88 -1.97 0.70 -7.84
C LEU A 88 -2.37 1.14 -6.43
N TYR A 89 -3.41 0.51 -5.87
CA TYR A 89 -3.86 0.77 -4.51
C TYR A 89 -2.80 0.37 -3.48
N CYS A 90 -2.17 -0.80 -3.66
CA CYS A 90 -1.07 -1.25 -2.80
C CYS A 90 0.12 -0.30 -2.83
N GLU A 91 0.49 0.21 -4.01
CA GLU A 91 1.57 1.17 -4.16
C GLU A 91 1.25 2.48 -3.42
N SER A 92 0.05 3.03 -3.60
CA SER A 92 -0.37 4.25 -2.89
C SER A 92 -0.35 4.06 -1.37
N MET A 93 -0.86 2.94 -0.87
CA MET A 93 -0.79 2.62 0.55
C MET A 93 0.65 2.55 1.05
N TYR A 94 1.52 1.82 0.34
CA TYR A 94 2.91 1.67 0.74
C TYR A 94 3.61 3.03 0.78
N GLU A 95 3.42 3.86 -0.25
CA GLU A 95 4.05 5.17 -0.31
C GLU A 95 3.61 6.03 0.89
N VAL A 96 2.30 6.16 1.11
CA VAL A 96 1.73 6.96 2.20
C VAL A 96 2.20 6.48 3.57
N PHE A 97 2.06 5.18 3.88
CA PHE A 97 2.45 4.66 5.19
C PHE A 97 3.97 4.66 5.40
N SER A 98 4.78 4.51 4.35
CA SER A 98 6.25 4.59 4.47
C SER A 98 6.78 6.00 4.74
N LYS A 99 6.03 7.05 4.35
CA LYS A 99 6.33 8.44 4.71
C LYS A 99 5.76 8.77 6.09
N MET A 100 4.53 8.33 6.35
CA MET A 100 3.89 8.54 7.65
C MET A 100 4.74 7.97 8.79
N SER A 101 5.36 6.80 8.60
CA SER A 101 6.23 6.17 9.61
C SER A 101 7.40 7.03 10.06
N ARG A 102 7.77 8.06 9.29
CA ARG A 102 8.85 9.00 9.58
C ARG A 102 8.35 10.36 10.07
N ALA A 103 7.06 10.65 9.89
CA ALA A 103 6.45 11.93 10.22
C ALA A 103 5.61 11.89 11.51
N VAL A 104 5.14 10.71 11.90
CA VAL A 104 4.33 10.50 13.10
C VAL A 104 5.18 10.40 14.36
N ARG A 105 4.67 10.89 15.48
CA ARG A 105 5.32 10.79 16.81
C ARG A 105 5.05 9.44 17.45
N ASP A 106 5.93 9.03 18.37
CA ASP A 106 5.88 7.72 19.01
C ASP A 106 4.51 7.39 19.62
N GLU A 107 3.87 8.35 20.30
CA GLU A 107 2.56 8.18 20.92
C GLU A 107 1.40 7.91 19.93
N GLU A 108 1.58 8.20 18.65
CA GLU A 108 0.58 8.04 17.59
C GLU A 108 0.87 6.83 16.68
N ARG A 109 2.07 6.24 16.77
CA ARG A 109 2.53 5.16 15.89
C ARG A 109 1.62 3.95 15.90
N GLU A 110 1.14 3.56 17.08
CA GLU A 110 0.26 2.39 17.23
C GLU A 110 -1.08 2.59 16.50
N GLN A 111 -1.67 3.79 16.59
CA GLN A 111 -2.92 4.12 15.91
C GLN A 111 -2.76 4.09 14.39
N VAL A 112 -1.68 4.71 13.89
CA VAL A 112 -1.36 4.68 12.45
C VAL A 112 -1.09 3.26 11.97
N TRP A 113 -0.37 2.45 12.76
CA TRP A 113 -0.10 1.06 12.43
C TRP A 113 -1.38 0.22 12.37
N ASN A 114 -2.30 0.40 13.33
CA ASN A 114 -3.59 -0.28 13.30
C ASN A 114 -4.39 0.06 12.05
N LYS A 115 -4.41 1.34 11.63
CA LYS A 115 -5.05 1.73 10.38
C LYS A 115 -4.38 1.12 9.14
N CYS A 116 -3.05 1.07 9.12
CA CYS A 116 -2.29 0.39 8.08
C CYS A 116 -2.69 -1.09 7.97
N LYS A 117 -2.77 -1.80 9.10
CA LYS A 117 -3.16 -3.22 9.14
C LYS A 117 -4.57 -3.43 8.60
N GLU A 118 -5.53 -2.60 9.00
CA GLU A 118 -6.93 -2.70 8.53
C GLU A 118 -7.01 -2.62 7.00
N LEU A 119 -6.42 -1.58 6.41
CA LEU A 119 -6.42 -1.38 4.96
C LEU A 119 -5.69 -2.52 4.22
N PHE A 120 -4.54 -2.99 4.75
CA PHE A 120 -3.80 -4.09 4.13
C PHE A 120 -4.57 -5.40 4.23
N TYR A 121 -5.29 -5.63 5.32
CA TYR A 121 -6.12 -6.82 5.48
C TYR A 121 -7.25 -6.86 4.44
N GLU A 122 -7.94 -5.74 4.21
CA GLU A 122 -8.96 -5.65 3.16
C GLU A 122 -8.38 -5.88 1.76
N LEU A 123 -7.24 -5.25 1.47
CA LEU A 123 -6.50 -5.44 0.23
C LEU A 123 -6.11 -6.92 0.03
N MET A 124 -5.61 -7.60 1.07
CA MET A 124 -5.26 -9.02 1.01
C MET A 124 -6.50 -9.91 0.80
N LEU A 125 -7.65 -9.57 1.36
CA LEU A 125 -8.91 -10.30 1.11
C LEU A 125 -9.38 -10.15 -0.34
N ALA A 126 -9.18 -8.98 -0.95
CA ALA A 126 -9.45 -8.77 -2.38
C ALA A 126 -8.44 -9.49 -3.27
N ALA A 127 -7.15 -9.42 -2.91
CA ALA A 127 -6.06 -10.07 -3.62
C ALA A 127 -6.27 -11.58 -3.76
N LYS A 128 -6.71 -12.26 -2.69
CA LYS A 128 -7.04 -13.71 -2.71
C LYS A 128 -8.14 -14.08 -3.71
N LYS A 129 -8.97 -13.12 -4.13
CA LYS A 129 -10.03 -13.33 -5.14
C LYS A 129 -9.53 -13.11 -6.56
N VAL A 130 -8.51 -12.28 -6.74
CA VAL A 130 -7.87 -11.96 -8.03
C VAL A 130 -6.79 -12.99 -8.35
N TRP A 131 -5.81 -13.16 -7.47
CA TRP A 131 -4.73 -14.13 -7.60
C TRP A 131 -5.06 -15.38 -6.78
N ARG A 132 -5.53 -16.41 -7.47
CA ARG A 132 -5.91 -17.69 -6.83
C ARG A 132 -4.71 -18.44 -6.29
N ASP A 133 -3.62 -18.45 -7.06
CA ASP A 133 -2.37 -19.09 -6.64
C ASP A 133 -1.54 -18.10 -5.83
N LYS A 134 -1.03 -18.57 -4.70
CA LYS A 134 -0.31 -17.74 -3.71
C LYS A 134 1.09 -17.33 -4.17
N ASN A 135 1.61 -17.95 -5.22
CA ASN A 135 2.90 -17.66 -5.83
C ASN A 135 2.83 -16.61 -6.95
N MET A 136 1.64 -16.05 -7.25
CA MET A 136 1.51 -15.01 -8.28
C MET A 136 2.25 -13.73 -7.84
N PRO A 137 3.12 -13.13 -8.70
CA PRO A 137 3.91 -11.95 -8.35
C PRO A 137 3.10 -10.75 -7.84
N GLY A 138 1.96 -10.43 -8.47
CA GLY A 138 1.09 -9.32 -8.03
C GLY A 138 0.57 -9.52 -6.60
N GLY A 139 0.10 -10.73 -6.28
CA GLY A 139 -0.30 -11.10 -4.92
C GLY A 139 0.84 -11.01 -3.92
N LEU A 140 2.04 -11.52 -4.27
CA LEU A 140 3.23 -11.46 -3.42
C LEU A 140 3.72 -10.03 -3.15
N THR A 141 3.53 -9.12 -4.09
CA THR A 141 3.94 -7.71 -3.95
C THR A 141 3.22 -7.03 -2.79
N ILE A 142 1.95 -7.36 -2.55
CA ILE A 142 1.18 -6.85 -1.41
C ILE A 142 1.83 -7.25 -0.08
N TYR A 143 2.19 -8.52 0.06
CA TYR A 143 2.85 -9.02 1.26
C TYR A 143 4.27 -8.50 1.41
N LEU A 144 5.00 -8.30 0.31
CA LEU A 144 6.32 -7.67 0.32
C LEU A 144 6.25 -6.23 0.84
N ASN A 145 5.30 -5.44 0.36
CA ASN A 145 5.12 -4.05 0.82
C ASN A 145 4.69 -4.00 2.29
N PHE A 146 3.79 -4.89 2.71
CA PHE A 146 3.40 -5.00 4.12
C PHE A 146 4.57 -5.43 5.03
N ALA A 147 5.41 -6.38 4.59
CA ALA A 147 6.61 -6.80 5.32
C ALA A 147 7.64 -5.68 5.47
N LYS A 148 7.80 -4.82 4.46
CA LYS A 148 8.65 -3.62 4.57
C LYS A 148 8.09 -2.65 5.61
N LEU A 149 6.78 -2.42 5.63
CA LEU A 149 6.13 -1.54 6.61
C LEU A 149 6.22 -2.10 8.02
N CYS A 150 6.14 -3.42 8.20
CA CYS A 150 6.41 -4.07 9.49
C CYS A 150 7.76 -3.62 10.08
N LYS A 151 8.80 -3.49 9.23
CA LYS A 151 10.10 -2.95 9.64
C LYS A 151 10.07 -1.44 9.90
N SER A 152 9.33 -0.67 9.11
CA SER A 152 9.19 0.79 9.33
C SER A 152 8.42 1.15 10.61
N TYR A 153 7.59 0.23 11.11
CA TYR A 153 6.78 0.35 12.32
C TYR A 153 7.21 -0.65 13.40
N LEU A 154 8.48 -1.03 13.43
CA LEU A 154 9.01 -2.14 14.23
C LEU A 154 8.60 -2.13 15.72
N ASP A 155 8.56 -0.95 16.31
CA ASP A 155 8.18 -0.69 17.70
C ASP A 155 6.74 -1.13 18.01
N VAL A 156 5.81 -0.91 17.08
CA VAL A 156 4.37 -1.21 17.23
C VAL A 156 3.90 -2.40 16.39
N ALA A 157 4.73 -2.89 15.46
CA ALA A 157 4.40 -4.05 14.63
C ALA A 157 4.30 -5.32 15.47
N ASP A 158 3.20 -6.05 15.31
CA ASP A 158 2.89 -7.23 16.13
C ASP A 158 3.30 -8.54 15.45
N GLU A 159 3.38 -9.58 16.27
CA GLU A 159 3.75 -10.93 15.86
C GLU A 159 2.80 -11.52 14.81
N ASP A 160 1.52 -11.14 14.85
CA ASP A 160 0.52 -11.62 13.89
C ASP A 160 0.78 -11.04 12.50
N SER A 161 1.24 -9.79 12.41
CA SER A 161 1.66 -9.15 11.15
C SER A 161 2.88 -9.85 10.53
N PHE A 162 3.85 -10.24 11.36
CA PHE A 162 5.02 -11.01 10.91
C PHE A 162 4.61 -12.39 10.39
N LYS A 163 3.81 -13.13 11.17
CA LYS A 163 3.30 -14.45 10.80
C LYS A 163 2.47 -14.42 9.52
N MET A 164 1.71 -13.36 9.28
CA MET A 164 0.92 -13.20 8.08
C MET A 164 1.79 -13.19 6.82
N CYS A 165 2.88 -12.42 6.84
CA CYS A 165 3.85 -12.36 5.74
C CYS A 165 4.62 -13.67 5.57
N GLU A 166 5.07 -14.26 6.69
CA GLU A 166 5.82 -15.50 6.71
C GLU A 166 5.00 -16.69 6.18
N SER A 167 3.75 -16.81 6.62
CA SER A 167 2.82 -17.85 6.16
C SER A 167 2.60 -17.76 4.66
N MET A 168 2.35 -16.55 4.14
CA MET A 168 2.18 -16.37 2.69
C MET A 168 3.43 -16.77 1.91
N ALA A 169 4.62 -16.33 2.34
CA ALA A 169 5.88 -16.68 1.69
C ALA A 169 6.17 -18.20 1.76
N GLN A 170 5.80 -18.86 2.86
CA GLN A 170 5.92 -20.31 2.99
C GLN A 170 4.97 -21.06 2.07
N GLU A 171 3.71 -20.65 2.03
CA GLU A 171 2.68 -21.25 1.16
C GLU A 171 3.02 -21.05 -0.32
N ALA A 172 3.45 -19.85 -0.71
CA ALA A 172 3.89 -19.55 -2.07
C ALA A 172 5.12 -20.38 -2.47
N LYS A 173 6.10 -20.55 -1.57
CA LYS A 173 7.25 -21.42 -1.81
C LYS A 173 6.84 -22.88 -1.97
N PHE A 174 5.86 -23.33 -1.19
CA PHE A 174 5.36 -24.70 -1.26
C PHE A 174 4.66 -25.00 -2.59
N LEU A 175 3.92 -24.03 -3.15
CA LEU A 175 3.33 -24.16 -4.48
C LEU A 175 4.39 -24.33 -5.58
N GLY A 176 5.59 -23.79 -5.37
CA GLY A 176 6.68 -23.88 -6.34
C GLY A 176 6.37 -23.12 -7.61
N LYS A 177 6.96 -23.54 -8.74
CA LYS A 177 6.75 -22.90 -10.04
C LYS A 177 5.29 -23.00 -10.52
N GLY A 178 4.64 -24.14 -10.30
CA GLY A 178 3.26 -24.36 -10.73
C GLY A 178 3.06 -24.08 -12.23
N GLN A 179 2.12 -23.19 -12.55
CA GLN A 179 1.78 -22.75 -13.91
C GLN A 179 2.52 -21.46 -14.33
N LEU A 180 3.40 -20.91 -13.49
CA LEU A 180 4.11 -19.67 -13.80
C LEU A 180 5.12 -19.87 -14.93
N GLU A 181 5.27 -18.84 -15.75
CA GLU A 181 6.35 -18.75 -16.71
C GLU A 181 7.71 -18.57 -16.01
N ASP A 182 8.82 -18.76 -16.71
CA ASP A 182 10.16 -18.70 -16.11
C ASP A 182 10.48 -17.32 -15.50
N GLU A 183 10.04 -16.24 -16.15
CA GLU A 183 10.23 -14.87 -15.65
C GLU A 183 9.40 -14.62 -14.40
N ASP A 184 8.09 -14.91 -14.45
CA ASP A 184 7.20 -14.78 -13.29
C ASP A 184 7.66 -15.63 -12.10
N TRP A 185 8.15 -16.85 -12.36
CA TRP A 185 8.67 -17.71 -11.31
C TRP A 185 9.94 -17.17 -10.66
N LYS A 186 10.82 -16.56 -11.47
CA LYS A 186 12.03 -15.91 -10.96
C LYS A 186 11.68 -14.73 -10.08
N ASP A 187 10.71 -13.92 -10.50
CA ASP A 187 10.25 -12.76 -9.74
C ASP A 187 9.52 -13.18 -8.45
N ALA A 188 8.62 -14.16 -8.54
CA ALA A 188 7.94 -14.73 -7.37
C ALA A 188 8.94 -15.26 -6.34
N ASN A 189 9.94 -16.05 -6.75
CA ASN A 189 10.97 -16.54 -5.83
C ASN A 189 11.76 -15.41 -5.18
N LYS A 190 12.16 -14.40 -5.95
CA LYS A 190 12.87 -13.24 -5.41
C LYS A 190 12.02 -12.54 -4.36
N MET A 191 10.73 -12.34 -4.63
CA MET A 191 9.79 -11.73 -3.67
C MET A 191 9.63 -12.58 -2.41
N ILE A 192 9.44 -13.90 -2.54
CA ILE A 192 9.33 -14.84 -1.42
C ILE A 192 10.55 -14.74 -0.49
N GLU A 193 11.75 -14.80 -1.05
CA GLU A 193 12.98 -14.74 -0.23
C GLU A 193 13.19 -13.33 0.36
N THR A 194 12.76 -12.28 -0.34
CA THR A 194 12.79 -10.90 0.19
C THR A 194 11.82 -10.72 1.35
N ILE A 195 10.60 -11.27 1.27
CA ILE A 195 9.62 -11.25 2.38
C ILE A 195 10.22 -11.95 3.60
N LYS A 196 10.76 -13.17 3.42
CA LYS A 196 11.36 -13.93 4.52
C LYS A 196 12.50 -13.18 5.18
N LYS A 197 13.38 -12.58 4.38
CA LYS A 197 14.48 -11.79 4.89
C LYS A 197 13.97 -10.57 5.67
N ALA A 198 13.01 -9.81 5.11
CA ALA A 198 12.47 -8.63 5.76
C ALA A 198 11.85 -8.95 7.13
N ILE A 199 11.10 -10.05 7.24
CA ILE A 199 10.50 -10.49 8.50
C ILE A 199 11.55 -11.03 9.48
N ALA A 200 12.53 -11.82 9.02
CA ALA A 200 13.60 -12.31 9.88
C ALA A 200 14.44 -11.14 10.46
N ASP A 201 14.81 -10.18 9.62
CA ASP A 201 15.52 -8.97 10.04
C ASP A 201 14.67 -8.17 11.04
N ALA A 202 13.37 -7.98 10.78
CA ALA A 202 12.48 -7.26 11.69
C ALA A 202 12.36 -7.97 13.06
N ARG A 203 12.19 -9.30 13.10
CA ARG A 203 12.14 -10.04 14.38
C ARG A 203 13.41 -9.87 15.19
N HIS A 204 14.57 -10.01 14.54
CA HIS A 204 15.85 -9.83 15.20
C HIS A 204 16.02 -8.41 15.74
N ASP A 205 15.68 -7.40 14.92
CA ASP A 205 15.75 -6.00 15.34
C ASP A 205 14.78 -5.72 16.51
N LYS A 206 13.61 -6.38 16.58
CA LYS A 206 12.64 -6.25 17.68
C LYS A 206 13.17 -6.85 18.98
N GLU A 207 13.76 -8.04 18.92
CA GLU A 207 14.40 -8.69 20.08
C GLU A 207 15.48 -7.79 20.70
N LEU A 208 16.27 -7.11 19.86
CA LEU A 208 17.30 -6.17 20.34
C LEU A 208 16.72 -4.94 21.05
N ILE A 209 15.54 -4.47 20.63
CA ILE A 209 14.83 -3.36 21.29
C ILE A 209 14.29 -3.80 22.64
N ASP A 210 13.63 -4.96 22.69
CA ASP A 210 13.03 -5.51 23.90
C ASP A 210 14.10 -5.84 24.97
N ASP A 211 15.25 -6.38 24.56
CA ASP A 211 16.39 -6.66 25.46
C ASP A 211 17.07 -5.39 26.01
N SER A 212 16.85 -4.24 25.36
CA SER A 212 17.44 -2.94 25.74
C SER A 212 16.53 -2.05 26.59
N SER A 213 15.30 -2.53 26.88
CA SER A 213 14.24 -1.83 27.62
C SER A 213 14.14 -2.30 29.07
#